data_AF-A0A842LXI2-F1
#
_entry.id   AF-A0A842LXI2-F1
#
_cell.length_a   1.000
_cell.length_b   1.000
_cell.length_c   1.000
_cell.angle_alpha   90.00
_cell.angle_beta   90.00
_cell.angle_gamma   90.00
#
_symmetry.space_group_name_H-M   'P 1'
#
loop_
_entity.id
_entity.type
_entity.pdbx_description
1 polymer ?
#
loop_
_entity_poly.entity_id
_entity_poly.type
_entity_poly.pdbx_seq_one_letter_code
_entity_poly.pdbx_strand_id
1 'polypeptide(L)' 'MKMKFEGCRCFDVTSLAKYRSSLKKFRCRKCGKEFMSDREKEYCFDCEKEVNE' A
#
# COMPACT_ATOMS: atom_id res chain seq x y z
N MET A 1 7.53 22.38 24.13
CA MET A 1 6.23 21.78 23.73
C MET A 1 6.33 20.27 23.89
N LYS A 2 5.71 19.69 24.92
CA LYS A 2 5.69 18.23 25.15
C LYS A 2 4.29 17.72 24.87
N MET A 3 4.11 17.14 23.69
CA MET A 3 2.85 16.51 23.29
C MET A 3 2.94 15.04 23.70
N LYS A 4 2.28 14.69 24.81
CA LYS A 4 2.04 13.30 25.21
C LYS A 4 0.83 12.80 24.43
N PHE A 5 1.00 11.78 23.60
CA PHE A 5 -0.11 11.02 23.04
C PHE A 5 -0.22 9.70 23.80
N GLU A 6 -1.26 9.62 24.61
CA GLU A 6 -1.75 8.42 25.28
C GLU A 6 -2.43 7.52 24.24
N GLY A 7 -2.07 6.24 24.24
CA GLY A 7 -2.99 5.14 23.96
C GLY A 7 -3.79 5.16 22.64
N CYS A 8 -3.11 4.95 21.52
CA CYS A 8 -3.60 4.07 20.46
C CYS A 8 -2.37 3.42 19.83
N ARG A 9 -2.43 2.11 19.52
CA ARG A 9 -1.43 1.46 18.65
C ARG A 9 -1.61 2.00 17.21
N CYS A 10 -1.40 3.29 17.03
CA CYS A 10 -1.31 3.93 15.73
C CYS A 10 0.03 3.50 15.16
N PHE A 11 -0.02 2.70 14.10
CA PHE A 11 1.13 2.32 13.29
C PHE A 11 2.04 3.54 13.10
N ASP A 12 3.25 3.49 13.65
CA ASP A 12 4.19 4.60 13.69
C ASP A 12 4.32 5.19 12.27
N VAL A 13 3.99 6.48 12.10
CA VAL A 13 3.97 7.13 10.76
C VAL A 13 5.35 7.02 10.09
N THR A 14 6.41 6.93 10.91
CA THR A 14 7.79 6.70 10.47
C THR A 14 7.98 5.33 9.83
N SER A 15 7.29 4.31 10.33
CA SER A 15 7.27 2.95 9.76
C SER A 15 6.41 2.88 8.50
N LEU A 16 5.29 3.61 8.43
CA LEU A 16 4.48 3.72 7.21
C LEU A 16 5.28 4.40 6.08
N ALA A 17 6.05 5.45 6.41
CA ALA A 17 6.90 6.15 5.45
C ALA A 17 8.00 5.23 4.90
N LYS A 18 8.69 4.46 5.76
CA LYS A 18 9.68 3.45 5.33
C LYS A 18 9.06 2.34 4.48
N TYR A 19 7.85 1.87 4.82
CA TYR A 19 7.16 0.83 4.06
C TYR A 19 6.70 1.34 2.68
N ARG A 20 6.21 2.59 2.60
CA ARG A 20 5.82 3.23 1.33
C ARG A 20 7.00 3.47 0.39
N SER A 21 8.20 3.71 0.92
CA SER A 21 9.40 3.90 0.09
C SER A 21 9.78 2.68 -0.76
N SER A 22 9.40 1.47 -0.33
CA SER A 22 9.66 0.23 -1.10
C SER A 22 8.53 -0.14 -2.06
N LEU A 23 7.39 0.58 -2.03
CA LEU A 23 6.27 0.29 -2.92
C LEU A 23 6.46 1.01 -4.25
N LYS A 24 6.49 0.25 -5.34
CA LYS A 24 6.47 0.80 -6.70
C LYS A 24 5.01 1.08 -7.09
N LYS A 25 4.80 2.15 -7.85
CA LYS A 25 3.49 2.47 -8.44
C LYS A 25 3.29 1.60 -9.68
N PHE A 26 2.18 0.89 -9.72
CA PHE A 26 1.74 0.10 -10.86
C PHE A 26 0.35 0.53 -11.31
N ARG A 27 0.06 0.31 -12.58
CA ARG A 27 -1.26 0.58 -13.16
C ARG A 27 -1.86 -0.74 -13.60
N CYS A 28 -3.07 -1.03 -13.11
CA CYS A 28 -3.79 -2.24 -13.48
C CYS A 28 -4.11 -2.21 -14.98
N ARG A 29 -3.74 -3.27 -15.70
CA ARG A 29 -3.99 -3.40 -17.13
C ARG A 29 -5.47 -3.60 -17.47
N LYS A 30 -6.26 -4.18 -16.55
CA LYS A 30 -7.69 -4.49 -16.73
C LYS A 30 -8.60 -3.29 -16.45
N CYS A 31 -8.47 -2.68 -15.27
CA CYS A 31 -9.35 -1.59 -14.84
C CYS A 31 -8.72 -0.20 -14.93
N GLY A 32 -7.42 -0.10 -15.22
CA GLY A 32 -6.71 1.18 -15.32
C GLY A 32 -6.37 1.86 -13.99
N LYS A 33 -6.75 1.26 -12.85
CA LYS A 33 -6.52 1.79 -11.50
C LYS A 33 -5.04 1.80 -11.13
N GLU A 34 -4.56 2.90 -10.57
CA GLU A 34 -3.21 3.02 -10.04
C GLU A 34 -3.15 2.52 -8.59
N PHE A 35 -2.15 1.70 -8.28
CA PHE A 35 -1.94 1.14 -6.94
C PHE A 35 -0.45 1.03 -6.64
N MET A 36 -0.12 0.86 -5.36
CA MET A 36 1.26 0.71 -4.89
C MET A 36 1.47 -0.74 -4.46
N SER A 37 2.56 -1.37 -4.88
CA SER A 37 2.91 -2.74 -4.49
C SER A 37 4.41 -2.92 -4.36
N ASP A 38 4.87 -3.81 -3.47
CA ASP A 38 6.29 -4.16 -3.34
C ASP A 38 6.73 -5.13 -4.44
N ARG A 39 5.77 -5.86 -5.05
CA ARG A 39 6.00 -6.85 -6.10
C ARG A 39 5.54 -6.33 -7.45
N GLU A 40 6.16 -6.81 -8.52
CA GLU A 40 5.69 -6.55 -9.88
C GLU A 40 4.34 -7.22 -10.08
N LYS A 41 3.30 -6.39 -10.31
CA LYS A 41 1.93 -6.83 -10.52
C LYS A 41 1.34 -6.09 -11.72
N GLU A 42 0.74 -6.85 -12.63
CA GLU A 42 0.03 -6.30 -13.80
C GLU A 42 -1.42 -5.91 -13.49
N TYR A 43 -1.98 -6.48 -12.42
CA TYR A 43 -3.38 -6.32 -12.02
C TYR A 43 -3.48 -5.77 -10.60
N CYS A 44 -4.51 -4.95 -10.33
CA CYS A 44 -4.81 -4.53 -8.97
C CYS A 44 -5.37 -5.69 -8.15
N PHE A 45 -5.43 -5.55 -6.83
CA PHE A 45 -5.88 -6.61 -5.92
C PHE A 45 -7.24 -7.24 -6.33
N ASP A 46 -8.24 -6.43 -6.67
CA ASP A 46 -9.52 -6.92 -7.20
C ASP A 46 -9.38 -7.75 -8.48
N CYS A 47 -8.67 -7.24 -9.47
CA CYS A 47 -8.51 -7.91 -10.76
C CYS A 47 -7.59 -9.13 -10.68
N GLU A 48 -6.59 -9.12 -9.81
CA GLU A 48 -5.71 -10.27 -9.55
C GLU A 48 -6.51 -11.41 -8.93
N LYS A 49 -7.43 -11.10 -8.02
CA LYS A 49 -8.34 -12.08 -7.41
C LYS A 49 -9.22 -12.77 -8.45
N GLU A 50 -9.73 -12.03 -9.42
CA GLU A 50 -10.55 -12.59 -10.52
C GLU A 50 -9.77 -13.50 -11.49
N VAL A 51 -8.43 -13.35 -11.57
CA VAL A 51 -7.58 -14.12 -12.50
C VAL A 51 -7.03 -15.38 -11.83
N ASN A 52 -7.00 -15.42 -10.49
CA ASN A 52 -6.46 -16.53 -9.70
C ASN A 52 -7.56 -17.44 -9.09
N GLU A 53 -8.83 -17.23 -9.44
CA GLU A 53 -9.97 -18.13 -9.15
C GLU A 53 -10.32 -18.99 -10.37
#